data_AF-A0A3D5S3M2-F1
#
_entry.id   AF-A0A3D5S3M2-F1
#
_cell.length_a   1.000
_cell.length_b   1.000
_cell.length_c   1.000
_cell.angle_alpha   90.00
_cell.angle_beta   90.00
_cell.angle_gamma   90.00
#
_symmetry.space_group_name_H-M   'P 1'
#
loop_
_entity.id
_entity.type
_entity.pdbx_description
1 polymer ?
#
loop_
_entity_poly.entity_id
_entity_poly.type
_entity_poly.pdbx_seq_one_letter_code
_entity_poly.pdbx_strand_id
1 'polypeptide(L)'
;NKNPDKSVGVVTFNVTQQATILDLIDEKMDTGRFTVSDSLFVKNIENVQGDERDIIIFSTAYAPDSDGKIQLRFGSLNQAGGENRLNVAITRAKEQIYIVTSLLPHQLETDKSANEGPKLLKAYLQYAKNVSDGNWQPDSLEDQTQSRDWYLRNRLETDKGHLQIKKSLPFADLTVTSNDHPKGLILTDDDLFFDTLSAKEAYCYRQTHFIEMNWPFTQFYTREYWLSREHAEEKLEKFIHRVSE
;
A
#
# COMPACT_ATOMS: atom_id res chain seq x y z
N ASN A 1 11.48 -10.01 18.53
CA ASN A 1 10.66 -9.07 17.74
C ASN A 1 11.62 -8.21 16.93
N LYS A 2 11.52 -8.15 15.59
CA LYS A 2 12.50 -7.36 14.79
C LYS A 2 12.31 -5.84 14.99
N ASN A 3 11.10 -5.40 15.35
CA ASN A 3 10.78 -4.01 15.70
C ASN A 3 9.83 -3.98 16.92
N PRO A 4 10.33 -3.92 18.16
CA PRO A 4 9.50 -4.01 19.38
C PRO A 4 8.60 -2.79 19.61
N ASP A 5 8.90 -1.65 19.00
CA ASP A 5 8.18 -0.39 19.21
C ASP A 5 6.97 -0.21 18.29
N LYS A 6 6.78 -1.12 17.33
CA LYS A 6 5.68 -1.04 16.35
C LYS A 6 4.39 -1.57 16.96
N SER A 7 3.33 -0.77 16.82
CA SER A 7 1.99 -1.13 17.24
C SER A 7 1.41 -2.20 16.29
N VAL A 8 0.75 -3.21 16.86
CA VAL A 8 0.22 -4.35 16.10
C VAL A 8 -1.30 -4.43 16.29
N GLY A 9 -2.02 -4.73 15.23
CA GLY A 9 -3.45 -5.05 15.27
C GLY A 9 -3.75 -6.34 14.53
N VAL A 10 -4.64 -7.17 15.06
CA VAL A 10 -5.12 -8.39 14.41
C VAL A 10 -6.56 -8.17 13.98
N VAL A 11 -6.81 -8.33 12.69
CA VAL A 11 -8.13 -8.21 12.09
C VAL A 11 -8.61 -9.58 11.63
N THR A 12 -9.69 -10.07 12.21
CA THR A 12 -10.29 -11.36 11.85
C THR A 12 -11.50 -11.18 10.95
N PHE A 13 -11.75 -12.14 10.06
CA PHE A 13 -12.89 -12.05 9.13
C PHE A 13 -14.20 -12.52 9.76
N ASN A 14 -14.13 -13.17 10.93
CA ASN A 14 -15.29 -13.62 11.68
C ASN A 14 -15.01 -13.54 13.19
N VAL A 15 -16.09 -13.50 13.99
CA VAL A 15 -16.04 -13.34 15.45
C VAL A 15 -15.50 -14.60 16.14
N THR A 16 -15.79 -15.79 15.62
CA THR A 16 -15.29 -17.05 16.18
C THR A 16 -13.76 -17.12 16.16
N GLN A 17 -13.14 -16.66 15.08
CA GLN A 17 -11.70 -16.54 14.96
C GLN A 17 -11.14 -15.48 15.91
N GLN A 18 -11.86 -14.37 16.10
CA GLN A 18 -11.47 -13.33 17.06
C GLN A 18 -11.37 -13.92 18.47
N ALA A 19 -12.41 -14.62 18.92
CA ALA A 19 -12.45 -15.28 20.23
C ALA A 19 -11.32 -16.30 20.37
N THR A 20 -11.14 -17.16 19.36
CA THR A 20 -10.07 -18.19 19.37
C THR A 20 -8.69 -17.57 19.51
N ILE A 21 -8.40 -16.46 18.82
CA ILE A 21 -7.11 -15.77 18.93
C ILE A 21 -6.93 -15.14 20.32
N LEU A 22 -7.98 -14.53 20.87
CA LEU A 22 -7.94 -13.96 22.22
C LEU A 22 -7.70 -15.05 23.28
N ASP A 23 -8.43 -16.16 23.23
CA ASP A 23 -8.26 -17.28 24.16
C ASP A 23 -6.83 -17.84 24.12
N LEU A 24 -6.25 -17.98 22.92
CA LEU A 24 -4.87 -18.43 22.75
C LEU A 24 -3.84 -17.40 23.26
N ILE A 25 -4.11 -16.11 23.10
CA ILE A 25 -3.26 -15.06 23.65
C ILE A 25 -3.27 -15.12 25.17
N ASP A 26 -4.45 -15.23 25.78
CA ASP A 26 -4.63 -15.33 27.23
C ASP A 26 -3.93 -16.57 27.79
N GLU A 27 -4.11 -17.74 27.17
CA GLU A 27 -3.40 -18.97 27.55
C GLU A 27 -1.88 -18.78 27.52
N LYS A 28 -1.35 -18.08 26.50
CA LYS A 28 0.10 -17.82 26.41
C LYS A 28 0.58 -16.82 27.44
N MET A 29 -0.21 -15.80 27.77
CA MET A 29 0.11 -14.86 28.85
C MET A 29 0.16 -15.56 30.21
N ASP A 30 -0.75 -16.50 30.47
CA ASP A 30 -0.77 -17.29 31.71
C ASP A 30 0.48 -18.16 31.88
N THR A 31 1.15 -18.56 30.79
CA THR A 31 2.44 -19.28 30.89
C THR A 31 3.60 -18.41 31.39
N GLY A 32 3.43 -17.08 31.45
CA GLY A 32 4.46 -16.10 31.82
C GLY A 32 5.60 -15.96 30.80
N ARG A 33 5.55 -16.67 29.67
CA ARG A 33 6.57 -16.63 28.61
C ARG A 33 6.22 -15.69 27.46
N PHE A 34 5.03 -15.11 27.49
CA PHE A 34 4.51 -14.23 26.46
C PHE A 34 3.89 -12.99 27.10
N THR A 35 4.34 -11.82 26.68
CA THR A 35 3.80 -10.53 27.12
C THR A 35 3.26 -9.80 25.91
N VAL A 36 2.03 -9.33 26.02
CA VAL A 36 1.36 -8.55 24.98
C VAL A 36 1.57 -7.06 25.26
N SER A 37 1.79 -6.28 24.20
CA SER A 37 1.81 -4.82 24.29
C SER A 37 0.39 -4.30 24.50
N ASP A 38 0.19 -3.31 25.37
CA ASP A 38 -1.10 -2.62 25.57
C ASP A 38 -1.67 -2.02 24.28
N SER A 39 -0.82 -1.83 23.28
CA SER A 39 -1.23 -1.37 21.95
C SER A 39 -1.91 -2.46 21.10
N LEU A 40 -1.79 -3.75 21.45
CA LEU A 40 -2.39 -4.83 20.66
C LEU A 40 -3.91 -4.75 20.68
N PHE A 41 -4.54 -4.87 19.51
CA PHE A 41 -5.96 -5.21 19.43
C PHE A 41 -6.19 -6.48 18.64
N VAL A 42 -7.28 -7.18 18.96
CA VAL A 42 -7.84 -8.26 18.14
C VAL A 42 -9.32 -7.95 17.93
N LYS A 43 -9.70 -7.61 16.69
CA LYS A 43 -11.06 -7.19 16.33
C LYS A 43 -11.50 -7.87 15.04
N ASN A 44 -12.80 -8.12 14.90
CA ASN A 44 -13.34 -8.54 13.62
C ASN A 44 -13.39 -7.36 12.62
N ILE A 45 -13.49 -7.70 11.33
CA ILE A 45 -13.51 -6.74 10.23
C ILE A 45 -14.67 -5.72 10.30
N GLU A 46 -15.75 -6.04 11.02
CA GLU A 46 -16.89 -5.14 11.23
C GLU A 46 -16.60 -4.06 12.27
N ASN A 47 -15.72 -4.33 13.23
CA ASN A 47 -15.49 -3.47 14.40
C ASN A 47 -14.14 -2.71 14.36
N VAL A 48 -13.40 -2.76 13.26
CA VAL A 48 -12.06 -2.16 13.13
C VAL A 48 -12.08 -0.67 12.73
N GLN A 49 -13.21 0.03 12.93
CA GLN A 49 -13.35 1.41 12.46
C GLN A 49 -12.55 2.39 13.34
N GLY A 50 -11.68 3.19 12.70
CA GLY A 50 -10.90 4.24 13.38
C GLY A 50 -9.68 3.75 14.17
N ASP A 51 -9.47 2.43 14.25
CA ASP A 51 -8.28 1.85 14.86
C ASP A 51 -7.18 1.64 13.82
N GLU A 52 -6.04 2.31 13.98
CA GLU A 52 -4.89 2.16 13.09
C GLU A 52 -3.67 1.64 13.84
N ARG A 53 -2.84 0.86 13.15
CA ARG A 53 -1.60 0.29 13.68
C ARG A 53 -0.50 0.31 12.63
N ASP A 54 0.74 0.28 13.08
CA ASP A 54 1.89 0.22 12.18
C ASP A 54 1.84 -1.09 11.39
N ILE A 55 1.51 -2.18 12.08
CA ILE A 55 1.38 -3.52 11.49
C ILE A 55 -0.03 -4.05 11.72
N ILE A 56 -0.71 -4.46 10.63
CA ILE A 56 -1.97 -5.20 10.71
C ILE A 56 -1.76 -6.64 10.24
N ILE A 57 -2.29 -7.58 11.01
CA ILE A 57 -2.33 -9.01 10.67
C ILE A 57 -3.78 -9.39 10.35
N PHE A 58 -4.06 -9.73 9.11
CA PHE A 58 -5.33 -10.33 8.72
C PHE A 58 -5.32 -11.83 8.96
N SER A 59 -6.34 -12.32 9.66
CA SER A 59 -6.63 -13.74 9.81
C SER A 59 -7.96 -14.07 9.13
N THR A 60 -7.89 -14.70 7.96
CA THR A 60 -9.09 -15.03 7.18
C THR A 60 -9.89 -16.18 7.80
N ALA A 61 -9.19 -17.20 8.32
CA ALA A 61 -9.78 -18.39 8.95
C ALA A 61 -10.81 -19.13 8.07
N TYR A 62 -10.56 -19.17 6.76
CA TYR A 62 -11.28 -20.00 5.81
C TYR A 62 -10.31 -20.99 5.18
N ALA A 63 -10.77 -22.22 4.95
CA ALA A 63 -10.00 -23.28 4.35
C ALA A 63 -10.91 -24.14 3.46
N PRO A 64 -10.33 -24.89 2.49
CA PRO A 64 -11.05 -25.94 1.79
C PRO A 64 -11.61 -26.98 2.76
N ASP A 65 -12.78 -27.53 2.44
CA ASP A 65 -13.33 -28.68 3.15
C ASP A 65 -12.58 -29.99 2.81
N SER A 66 -13.05 -31.12 3.33
CA SER A 66 -12.46 -32.45 3.08
C SER A 66 -12.44 -32.84 1.60
N ASP A 67 -13.33 -32.26 0.79
CA ASP A 67 -13.41 -32.50 -0.65
C ASP A 67 -12.61 -31.47 -1.45
N GLY A 68 -11.86 -30.59 -0.77
CA GLY A 68 -11.08 -29.53 -1.39
C GLY A 68 -11.91 -28.34 -1.89
N LYS A 69 -13.19 -28.26 -1.54
CA LYS A 69 -14.08 -27.17 -1.95
C LYS A 69 -14.04 -26.03 -0.94
N ILE A 70 -13.95 -24.81 -1.44
CA ILE A 70 -14.05 -23.61 -0.61
C ILE A 70 -15.47 -23.09 -0.66
N GLN A 71 -16.11 -23.00 0.50
CA GLN A 71 -17.38 -22.31 0.63
C GLN A 71 -17.12 -20.80 0.76
N LEU A 72 -17.55 -20.04 -0.24
CA LEU A 72 -17.45 -18.58 -0.26
C LEU A 72 -18.49 -17.95 0.68
N ARG A 73 -18.35 -18.16 2.00
CA ARG A 73 -19.22 -17.61 3.04
C ARG A 73 -18.43 -16.68 3.96
N PHE A 74 -18.00 -15.54 3.43
CA PHE A 74 -17.12 -14.61 4.14
C PHE A 74 -17.85 -13.69 5.13
N GLY A 75 -18.94 -14.15 5.73
CA GLY A 75 -19.74 -13.36 6.68
C GLY A 75 -20.23 -12.05 6.08
N SER A 76 -19.95 -10.94 6.75
CA SER A 76 -20.34 -9.59 6.30
C SER A 76 -19.68 -9.12 5.01
N LEU A 77 -18.56 -9.73 4.59
CA LEU A 77 -18.00 -9.44 3.26
C LEU A 77 -18.90 -9.92 2.13
N ASN A 78 -19.73 -10.94 2.35
CA ASN A 78 -20.69 -11.40 1.35
C ASN A 78 -21.94 -10.52 1.26
N GLN A 79 -22.15 -9.58 2.18
CA GLN A 79 -23.32 -8.71 2.21
C GLN A 79 -23.11 -7.46 1.35
N ALA A 80 -24.18 -6.75 1.03
CA ALA A 80 -24.07 -5.44 0.40
C ALA A 80 -23.25 -4.48 1.28
N GLY A 81 -22.32 -3.73 0.68
CA GLY A 81 -21.37 -2.90 1.42
C GLY A 81 -20.20 -3.67 2.04
N GLY A 82 -20.04 -4.97 1.73
CA GLY A 82 -18.89 -5.77 2.15
C GLY A 82 -17.56 -5.23 1.62
N GLU A 83 -17.57 -4.66 0.40
CA GLU A 83 -16.47 -3.95 -0.21
C GLU A 83 -15.94 -2.80 0.66
N ASN A 84 -16.84 -2.04 1.28
CA ASN A 84 -16.47 -0.92 2.15
C ASN A 84 -15.81 -1.42 3.44
N ARG A 85 -16.26 -2.55 3.99
CA ARG A 85 -15.62 -3.18 5.16
C ARG A 85 -14.21 -3.64 4.85
N LEU A 86 -14.02 -4.25 3.67
CA LEU A 86 -12.68 -4.64 3.22
C LEU A 86 -11.79 -3.40 3.07
N ASN A 87 -12.26 -2.35 2.39
CA ASN A 87 -11.51 -1.10 2.19
C ASN A 87 -11.14 -0.42 3.52
N VAL A 88 -12.08 -0.35 4.46
CA VAL A 88 -11.81 0.17 5.80
C VAL A 88 -10.74 -0.65 6.48
N ALA A 89 -10.81 -1.98 6.41
CA ALA A 89 -9.86 -2.84 7.10
C ALA A 89 -8.44 -2.76 6.50
N ILE A 90 -8.30 -2.81 5.17
CA ILE A 90 -6.97 -2.76 4.51
C ILE A 90 -6.28 -1.41 4.72
N THR A 91 -7.03 -0.34 4.98
CA THR A 91 -6.49 1.01 5.26
C THR A 91 -6.11 1.22 6.73
N ARG A 92 -6.19 0.20 7.59
CA ARG A 92 -5.81 0.32 9.01
C ARG A 92 -4.31 0.18 9.28
N ALA A 93 -3.54 -0.31 8.30
CA ALA A 93 -2.10 -0.46 8.43
C ALA A 93 -1.37 0.80 7.94
N LYS A 94 -0.45 1.31 8.75
CA LYS A 94 0.40 2.44 8.37
C LYS A 94 1.65 2.00 7.61
N GLU A 95 2.21 0.84 7.97
CA GLU A 95 3.49 0.40 7.41
C GLU A 95 3.37 -0.95 6.70
N GLN A 96 2.77 -1.95 7.35
CA GLN A 96 2.80 -3.33 6.84
C GLN A 96 1.51 -4.10 7.12
N ILE A 97 1.17 -4.97 6.17
CA ILE A 97 0.07 -5.92 6.28
C ILE A 97 0.63 -7.34 6.14
N TYR A 98 0.28 -8.20 7.10
CA TYR A 98 0.47 -9.64 6.99
C TYR A 98 -0.89 -10.30 6.77
N ILE A 99 -1.00 -11.15 5.75
CA ILE A 99 -2.22 -11.92 5.51
C ILE A 99 -1.95 -13.39 5.81
N VAL A 100 -2.61 -13.91 6.84
CA VAL A 100 -2.56 -15.32 7.23
C VAL A 100 -3.83 -16.00 6.72
N THR A 101 -3.69 -16.85 5.71
CA THR A 101 -4.80 -17.50 5.02
C THR A 101 -4.43 -18.88 4.51
N SER A 102 -5.41 -19.79 4.48
CA SER A 102 -5.30 -21.10 3.82
C SER A 102 -5.89 -21.11 2.41
N LEU A 103 -6.19 -19.91 1.88
CA LEU A 103 -6.82 -19.72 0.57
C LEU A 103 -5.79 -19.18 -0.43
N LEU A 104 -5.74 -19.78 -1.61
CA LEU A 104 -5.07 -19.22 -2.77
C LEU A 104 -6.07 -18.47 -3.66
N PRO A 105 -5.67 -17.36 -4.30
CA PRO A 105 -6.59 -16.52 -5.07
C PRO A 105 -7.36 -17.27 -6.17
N HIS A 106 -6.69 -18.20 -6.87
CA HIS A 106 -7.30 -18.99 -7.94
C HIS A 106 -8.36 -19.98 -7.44
N GLN A 107 -8.35 -20.32 -6.15
CA GLN A 107 -9.36 -21.22 -5.57
C GLN A 107 -10.68 -20.49 -5.23
N LEU A 108 -10.70 -19.16 -5.34
CA LEU A 108 -11.89 -18.35 -5.08
C LEU A 108 -12.71 -18.17 -6.36
N GLU A 109 -13.76 -18.97 -6.53
CA GLU A 109 -14.69 -18.90 -7.67
C GLU A 109 -15.74 -17.78 -7.49
N THR A 110 -15.28 -16.53 -7.44
CA THR A 110 -16.12 -15.38 -7.08
C THR A 110 -17.01 -14.87 -8.21
N ASP A 111 -16.90 -15.41 -9.42
CA ASP A 111 -17.63 -14.94 -10.61
C ASP A 111 -19.15 -15.03 -10.45
N LYS A 112 -19.61 -15.98 -9.63
CA LYS A 112 -21.04 -16.18 -9.29
C LYS A 112 -21.48 -15.43 -8.02
N SER A 113 -20.60 -14.66 -7.39
CA SER A 113 -20.93 -13.91 -6.18
C SER A 113 -21.87 -12.74 -6.51
N ALA A 114 -22.93 -12.61 -5.72
CA ALA A 114 -23.94 -11.56 -5.90
C ALA A 114 -23.42 -10.15 -5.56
N ASN A 115 -22.44 -10.05 -4.66
CA ASN A 115 -21.89 -8.80 -4.16
C ASN A 115 -20.40 -8.68 -4.48
N GLU A 116 -19.86 -7.46 -4.41
CA GLU A 116 -18.47 -7.15 -4.80
C GLU A 116 -17.42 -7.54 -3.77
N GLY A 117 -17.77 -7.60 -2.49
CA GLY A 117 -16.84 -7.93 -1.40
C GLY A 117 -15.99 -9.19 -1.65
N PRO A 118 -16.57 -10.36 -2.02
CA PRO A 118 -15.80 -11.56 -2.35
C PRO A 118 -14.86 -11.38 -3.54
N LYS A 119 -15.30 -10.67 -4.60
CA LYS A 119 -14.48 -10.42 -5.79
C LYS A 119 -13.27 -9.54 -5.46
N LEU A 120 -13.48 -8.50 -4.65
CA LEU A 120 -12.41 -7.64 -4.16
C LEU A 120 -11.45 -8.38 -3.24
N LEU A 121 -11.95 -9.26 -2.36
CA LEU A 121 -11.08 -10.11 -1.54
C LEU A 121 -10.17 -10.99 -2.42
N LYS A 122 -10.72 -11.62 -3.46
CA LYS A 122 -9.93 -12.40 -4.42
C LYS A 122 -8.86 -11.54 -5.10
N ALA A 123 -9.23 -10.38 -5.60
CA ALA A 123 -8.30 -9.45 -6.24
C ALA A 123 -7.19 -8.99 -5.28
N TYR A 124 -7.55 -8.68 -4.04
CA TYR A 124 -6.60 -8.25 -3.00
C TYR A 124 -5.64 -9.37 -2.60
N LEU A 125 -6.12 -10.61 -2.45
CA LEU A 125 -5.25 -11.76 -2.19
C LEU A 125 -4.30 -12.03 -3.37
N GLN A 126 -4.76 -11.85 -4.61
CA GLN A 126 -3.90 -11.96 -5.79
C GLN A 126 -2.81 -10.89 -5.80
N TYR A 127 -3.19 -9.64 -5.52
CA TYR A 127 -2.26 -8.52 -5.37
C TYR A 127 -1.23 -8.81 -4.27
N ALA A 128 -1.68 -9.14 -3.06
CA ALA A 128 -0.80 -9.40 -1.92
C ALA A 128 0.15 -10.58 -2.18
N LYS A 129 -0.32 -11.62 -2.87
CA LYS A 129 0.55 -12.73 -3.29
C LYS A 129 1.60 -12.27 -4.30
N ASN A 130 1.22 -11.52 -5.34
CA ASN A 130 2.18 -11.01 -6.32
C ASN A 130 3.25 -10.13 -5.67
N VAL A 131 2.85 -9.27 -4.72
CA VAL A 131 3.78 -8.45 -3.92
C VAL A 131 4.70 -9.33 -3.09
N SER A 132 4.15 -10.32 -2.37
CA SER A 132 4.93 -11.24 -1.53
C SER A 132 5.91 -12.11 -2.32
N ASP A 133 5.58 -12.46 -3.56
CA ASP A 133 6.44 -13.24 -4.45
C ASP A 133 7.49 -12.37 -5.18
N GLY A 134 7.45 -11.04 -5.01
CA GLY A 134 8.33 -10.10 -5.73
C GLY A 134 7.97 -9.90 -7.21
N ASN A 135 6.78 -10.35 -7.62
CA ASN A 135 6.30 -10.26 -9.01
C ASN A 135 5.45 -9.02 -9.27
N TRP A 136 5.09 -8.27 -8.22
CA TRP A 136 4.29 -7.05 -8.39
C TRP A 136 5.15 -5.93 -8.95
N GLN A 137 4.63 -5.31 -10.02
CA GLN A 137 5.15 -4.06 -10.53
C GLN A 137 4.04 -3.01 -10.42
N PRO A 138 4.38 -1.77 -10.06
CA PRO A 138 3.45 -0.66 -10.15
C PRO A 138 2.91 -0.55 -11.57
N ASP A 139 1.59 -0.39 -11.72
CA ASP A 139 1.02 -0.03 -13.02
C ASP A 139 1.58 1.33 -13.43
N SER A 140 2.48 1.35 -14.41
CA SER A 140 2.79 2.57 -15.13
C SER A 140 1.59 2.85 -16.02
N LEU A 141 0.80 3.87 -15.68
CA LEU A 141 -0.11 4.50 -16.64
C LEU A 141 0.78 5.03 -17.78
N GLU A 142 1.03 4.21 -18.79
CA GLU A 142 1.67 4.64 -20.03
C GLU A 142 0.64 5.41 -20.82
N ASP A 143 0.82 6.72 -20.88
CA ASP A 143 0.01 7.54 -21.77
C ASP A 143 0.47 7.27 -23.21
N GLN A 144 -0.34 6.53 -23.96
CA GLN A 144 -0.07 6.18 -25.37
C GLN A 144 -0.34 7.34 -26.34
N THR A 145 -0.79 8.50 -25.84
CA THR A 145 -1.46 9.51 -26.70
C THR A 145 -0.68 10.79 -26.98
N GLN A 146 0.42 11.10 -26.27
CA GLN A 146 1.24 12.29 -26.53
C GLN A 146 2.70 11.97 -26.89
N SER A 147 3.30 12.87 -27.67
CA SER A 147 4.75 12.84 -27.96
C SER A 147 5.52 12.77 -26.63
N ARG A 148 6.36 11.74 -26.47
CA ARG A 148 7.17 11.49 -25.27
C ARG A 148 7.98 12.72 -24.83
N ASP A 149 8.21 13.69 -25.71
CA ASP A 149 9.06 14.85 -25.41
C ASP A 149 8.35 16.07 -24.80
N TRP A 150 7.01 16.05 -24.70
CA TRP A 150 6.25 17.19 -24.16
C TRP A 150 6.28 17.26 -22.63
N TYR A 151 6.11 16.11 -21.96
CA TYR A 151 6.05 16.07 -20.50
C TYR A 151 7.39 16.36 -19.85
N LEU A 152 7.36 17.15 -18.76
CA LEU A 152 8.55 17.52 -18.02
C LEU A 152 9.24 16.29 -17.41
N ARG A 153 8.47 15.32 -16.91
CA ARG A 153 8.98 14.07 -16.35
C ARG A 153 9.91 13.34 -17.32
N ASN A 154 9.58 13.31 -18.61
CA ASN A 154 10.39 12.63 -19.62
C ASN A 154 11.69 13.40 -19.93
N ARG A 155 11.74 14.71 -19.63
CA ARG A 155 12.96 15.53 -19.73
C ARG A 155 13.87 15.41 -18.51
N LEU A 156 13.29 15.12 -17.34
CA LEU A 156 14.00 14.93 -16.08
C LEU A 156 14.43 13.46 -15.87
N GLU A 157 13.84 12.52 -16.60
CA GLU A 157 14.24 11.11 -16.63
C GLU A 157 15.70 10.97 -17.07
N THR A 158 16.51 10.34 -16.22
CA THR A 158 17.95 10.21 -16.45
C THR A 158 18.53 9.08 -15.62
N ASP A 159 19.57 8.45 -16.14
CA ASP A 159 20.38 7.44 -15.46
C ASP A 159 21.75 8.03 -15.13
N LYS A 160 22.05 8.17 -13.83
CA LYS A 160 23.35 8.66 -13.32
C LYS A 160 24.06 7.53 -12.56
N GLY A 161 24.50 6.50 -13.28
CA GLY A 161 25.28 5.39 -12.73
C GLY A 161 24.46 4.50 -11.78
N HIS A 162 24.65 4.66 -10.46
CA HIS A 162 23.96 3.87 -9.43
C HIS A 162 22.59 4.43 -9.03
N LEU A 163 22.19 5.56 -9.63
CA LEU A 163 20.92 6.24 -9.41
C LEU A 163 20.15 6.31 -10.72
N GLN A 164 18.89 5.87 -10.69
CA GLN A 164 17.96 5.94 -11.82
C GLN A 164 16.79 6.83 -11.44
N ILE A 165 16.43 7.74 -12.33
CA ILE A 165 15.27 8.62 -12.18
C ILE A 165 14.28 8.25 -13.27
N LYS A 166 13.23 7.52 -12.90
CA LYS A 166 12.23 6.99 -13.84
C LYS A 166 10.84 6.99 -13.22
N LYS A 167 9.80 6.86 -14.04
CA LYS A 167 8.44 6.65 -13.55
C LYS A 167 8.33 5.24 -12.98
N SER A 168 8.27 5.11 -11.66
CA SER A 168 8.08 3.80 -11.02
C SER A 168 6.92 3.75 -10.05
N LEU A 169 6.61 4.80 -9.28
CA LEU A 169 5.52 4.77 -8.29
C LEU A 169 4.30 5.52 -8.83
N PRO A 170 3.06 5.05 -8.57
CA PRO A 170 1.85 5.65 -9.15
C PRO A 170 1.49 7.00 -8.51
N PHE A 171 2.10 7.34 -7.38
CA PHE A 171 1.86 8.57 -6.62
C PHE A 171 2.96 9.63 -6.79
N ALA A 172 3.90 9.42 -7.73
CA ALA A 172 4.92 10.39 -8.09
C ALA A 172 5.19 10.36 -9.61
N ASP A 173 5.53 11.51 -10.20
CA ASP A 173 5.83 11.59 -11.63
C ASP A 173 7.12 10.85 -11.97
N LEU A 174 8.15 11.01 -11.11
CA LEU A 174 9.37 10.21 -11.15
C LEU A 174 9.78 9.79 -9.74
N THR A 175 10.51 8.69 -9.66
CA THR A 175 11.13 8.19 -8.44
C THR A 175 12.62 8.09 -8.65
N VAL A 176 13.40 8.64 -7.71
CA VAL A 176 14.84 8.45 -7.63
C VAL A 176 15.06 7.11 -6.95
N THR A 177 15.72 6.17 -7.63
CA THR A 177 15.99 4.83 -7.14
C THR A 177 17.49 4.54 -7.11
N SER A 178 17.94 3.82 -6.10
CA SER A 178 19.31 3.29 -6.01
C SER A 178 19.26 1.80 -5.72
N ASN A 179 19.86 0.97 -6.57
CA ASN A 179 19.77 -0.50 -6.49
C ASN A 179 18.31 -0.98 -6.30
N ASP A 180 17.38 -0.45 -7.11
CA ASP A 180 15.93 -0.70 -7.03
C ASP A 180 15.24 -0.28 -5.73
N HIS A 181 15.95 0.38 -4.80
CA HIS A 181 15.36 0.97 -3.61
C HIS A 181 14.99 2.44 -3.87
N PRO A 182 13.71 2.83 -3.68
CA PRO A 182 13.31 4.22 -3.75
C PRO A 182 14.03 5.07 -2.70
N LYS A 183 14.55 6.23 -3.13
CA LYS A 183 15.29 7.20 -2.31
C LYS A 183 14.58 8.54 -2.21
N GLY A 184 13.82 8.91 -3.24
CA GLY A 184 13.06 10.16 -3.23
C GLY A 184 12.06 10.25 -4.37
N LEU A 185 11.16 11.21 -4.25
CA LEU A 185 10.07 11.46 -5.19
C LEU A 185 10.31 12.79 -5.91
N ILE A 186 10.01 12.82 -7.20
CA ILE A 186 9.99 14.04 -7.99
C ILE A 186 8.57 14.21 -8.51
N LEU A 187 8.02 15.39 -8.24
CA LEU A 187 6.70 15.80 -8.69
C LEU A 187 6.87 16.84 -9.81
N THR A 188 6.00 16.79 -10.81
CA THR A 188 5.95 17.77 -11.90
C THR A 188 4.54 18.36 -12.01
N ASP A 189 4.35 19.28 -12.95
CA ASP A 189 3.05 19.79 -13.39
C ASP A 189 2.52 19.00 -14.60
N ASP A 190 2.83 17.70 -14.68
CA ASP A 190 2.35 16.76 -15.71
C ASP A 190 1.04 16.04 -15.27
N ASP A 191 0.81 14.82 -15.77
CA ASP A 191 -0.43 14.03 -15.60
C ASP A 191 -0.87 13.91 -14.14
N LEU A 192 0.06 13.60 -13.22
CA LEU A 192 -0.27 13.42 -11.81
C LEU A 192 -0.80 14.69 -11.15
N PHE A 193 -0.45 15.87 -11.68
CA PHE A 193 -1.01 17.15 -11.25
C PHE A 193 -2.43 17.34 -11.79
N PHE A 194 -2.67 17.04 -13.07
CA PHE A 194 -3.97 17.18 -13.72
C PHE A 194 -5.01 16.18 -13.22
N ASP A 195 -4.57 14.98 -12.83
CA ASP A 195 -5.44 13.93 -12.27
C ASP A 195 -5.83 14.19 -10.81
N THR A 196 -5.30 15.25 -10.18
CA THR A 196 -5.65 15.57 -8.79
C THR A 196 -7.08 16.11 -8.64
N LEU A 197 -7.73 15.71 -7.55
CA LEU A 197 -9.09 16.16 -7.22
C LEU A 197 -9.17 17.68 -6.96
N SER A 198 -8.08 18.28 -6.47
CA SER A 198 -8.03 19.72 -6.16
C SER A 198 -6.59 20.22 -6.00
N ALA A 199 -6.40 21.55 -6.07
CA ALA A 199 -5.12 22.18 -5.75
C ALA A 199 -4.65 21.88 -4.32
N LYS A 200 -5.57 21.71 -3.35
CA LYS A 200 -5.21 21.31 -1.99
C LYS A 200 -4.62 19.90 -1.92
N GLU A 201 -5.12 19.00 -2.76
CA GLU A 201 -4.59 17.64 -2.86
C GLU A 201 -3.15 17.67 -3.38
N ALA A 202 -2.91 18.39 -4.49
CA ALA A 202 -1.60 18.49 -5.12
C ALA A 202 -0.55 19.18 -4.24
N TYR A 203 -0.92 20.28 -3.57
CA TYR A 203 0.04 21.16 -2.89
C TYR A 203 0.06 21.05 -1.37
N CYS A 204 -0.93 20.42 -0.73
CA CYS A 204 -1.00 20.32 0.72
C CYS A 204 -1.05 18.85 1.17
N TYR A 205 -2.14 18.14 0.89
CA TYR A 205 -2.38 16.83 1.52
C TYR A 205 -1.36 15.77 1.12
N ARG A 206 -1.05 15.67 -0.18
CA ARG A 206 -0.03 14.74 -0.68
C ARG A 206 1.35 15.02 -0.09
N GLN A 207 1.75 16.29 -0.04
CA GLN A 207 3.04 16.68 0.49
C GLN A 207 3.13 16.43 2.00
N THR A 208 2.08 16.75 2.76
CA THR A 208 1.98 16.40 4.19
C THR A 208 2.15 14.90 4.40
N HIS A 209 1.48 14.08 3.58
CA HIS A 209 1.59 12.62 3.68
C HIS A 209 3.02 12.12 3.41
N PHE A 210 3.72 12.69 2.42
CA PHE A 210 5.13 12.35 2.18
C PHE A 210 6.03 12.75 3.35
N ILE A 211 5.78 13.89 3.98
CA ILE A 211 6.53 14.33 5.17
C ILE A 211 6.30 13.36 6.34
N GLU A 212 5.03 13.00 6.60
CA GLU A 212 4.66 12.05 7.66
C GLU A 212 5.31 10.67 7.46
N MET A 213 5.37 10.22 6.21
CA MET A 213 6.00 8.95 5.83
C MET A 213 7.52 9.05 5.66
N ASN A 214 8.12 10.21 5.96
CA ASN A 214 9.53 10.51 5.82
C ASN A 214 10.09 10.22 4.40
N TRP A 215 9.29 10.50 3.36
CA TRP A 215 9.69 10.42 1.97
C TRP A 215 10.28 11.75 1.50
N PRO A 216 11.58 11.81 1.14
CA PRO A 216 12.15 13.00 0.54
C PRO A 216 11.50 13.27 -0.81
N PHE A 217 11.07 14.51 -1.06
CA PHE A 217 10.54 14.90 -2.35
C PHE A 217 11.02 16.28 -2.81
N THR A 218 10.84 16.56 -4.09
CA THR A 218 11.01 17.87 -4.71
C THR A 218 9.99 18.07 -5.82
N GLN A 219 9.60 19.33 -6.05
CA GLN A 219 8.65 19.71 -7.11
C GLN A 219 9.40 20.46 -8.21
N PHE A 220 9.11 20.13 -9.46
CA PHE A 220 9.50 20.91 -10.64
C PHE A 220 8.26 21.47 -11.32
N TYR A 221 8.44 22.59 -12.00
CA TYR A 221 7.42 23.20 -12.84
C TYR A 221 7.99 23.39 -14.24
N THR A 222 7.17 23.10 -15.24
CA THR A 222 7.52 23.20 -16.65
C THR A 222 8.03 24.61 -16.96
N ARG A 223 7.35 25.64 -16.43
CA ARG A 223 7.77 27.04 -16.61
C ARG A 223 9.17 27.33 -16.06
N GLU A 224 9.54 26.81 -14.90
CA GLU A 224 10.87 27.02 -14.31
C GLU A 224 11.96 26.36 -15.17
N TYR A 225 11.70 25.14 -15.64
CA TYR A 225 12.61 24.39 -16.50
C TYR A 225 12.90 25.12 -17.82
N TRP A 226 11.87 25.68 -18.48
CA TRP A 226 12.05 26.41 -19.74
C TRP A 226 12.66 27.81 -19.56
N LEU A 227 12.47 28.45 -18.41
CA LEU A 227 13.10 29.74 -18.11
C LEU A 227 14.58 29.59 -17.82
N SER A 228 14.98 28.55 -17.08
CA SER A 228 16.39 28.25 -16.86
C SER A 228 16.62 26.77 -16.62
N ARG A 229 17.11 26.11 -17.67
CA ARG A 229 17.47 24.70 -17.63
C ARG A 229 18.61 24.42 -16.65
N GLU A 230 19.62 25.29 -16.60
CA GLU A 230 20.76 25.18 -15.67
C GLU A 230 20.30 25.17 -14.21
N HIS A 231 19.38 26.05 -13.82
CA HIS A 231 18.85 26.07 -12.45
C HIS A 231 18.04 24.81 -12.13
N ALA A 232 17.28 24.27 -13.09
CA ALA A 232 16.55 23.03 -12.91
C ALA A 232 17.50 21.84 -12.75
N GLU A 233 18.56 21.77 -13.55
CA GLU A 233 19.60 20.73 -13.45
C GLU A 233 20.34 20.82 -12.11
N GLU A 234 20.74 22.01 -11.66
CA GLU A 234 21.33 22.20 -10.33
C GLU A 234 20.40 21.77 -9.19
N LYS A 235 19.11 22.13 -9.28
CA LYS A 235 18.09 21.75 -8.28
C LYS A 235 17.95 20.23 -8.21
N LEU A 236 17.95 19.58 -9.37
CA LEU A 236 17.90 18.13 -9.49
C LEU A 236 19.14 17.49 -8.86
N GLU A 237 20.33 17.99 -9.16
CA GLU A 237 21.58 17.48 -8.58
C GLU A 237 21.66 17.65 -7.07
N LYS A 238 21.26 18.81 -6.54
CA LYS A 238 21.16 19.06 -5.10
C LYS A 238 20.19 18.08 -4.43
N PHE A 239 19.05 17.80 -5.06
CA PHE A 239 18.08 16.84 -4.54
C PHE A 239 18.63 15.41 -4.56
N ILE A 240 19.23 14.98 -5.67
CA ILE A 240 19.84 13.66 -5.81
C ILE A 240 20.91 13.46 -4.74
N HIS A 241 21.79 14.43 -4.54
CA HIS A 241 22.83 14.35 -3.53
C HIS A 241 22.25 14.17 -2.12
N ARG A 242 21.23 14.96 -1.77
CA ARG A 242 20.53 14.89 -0.47
C ARG A 242 19.88 13.53 -0.20
N VAL A 243 19.35 12.85 -1.23
CA VAL A 243 18.66 11.54 -1.04
C VAL A 243 19.60 10.34 -1.19
N SER A 244 20.86 10.58 -1.56
CA SER A 244 21.88 9.55 -1.72
C SER A 244 22.76 9.39 -0.49
N GLU A 245 22.78 10.39 0.40
CA GLU A 245 23.37 10.31 1.76
C GLU A 245 22.54 9.42 2.69
#